data_AF-A0A4Q2A631-F1
#
_entry.id   AF-A0A4Q2A631-F1
#
_cell.length_a   1.000
_cell.length_b   1.000
_cell.length_c   1.000
_cell.angle_alpha   90.00
_cell.angle_beta   90.00
_cell.angle_gamma   90.00
#
_symmetry.space_group_name_H-M   'P 1'
#
loop_
_entity.id
_entity.type
_entity.pdbx_description
1 polymer ?
#
loop_
_entity_poly.entity_id
_entity_poly.type
_entity_poly.pdbx_seq_one_letter_code
_entity_poly.pdbx_strand_id
1 'polypeptide(L)'
;MPGYNETFELSVEDMDLIETALRQTKADLSARTLTDPVQHDKTADALPEADETLRRIHDLLGRLHNQKVFYRPRKGAYIGG
;
A
#
# COMPACT_ATOMS: atom_id res chain seq x y z
N MET A 1 25.86 -18.21 -7.71
CA MET A 1 25.50 -17.14 -6.75
C MET A 1 24.34 -17.65 -5.92
N PRO A 2 24.29 -17.41 -4.60
CA PRO A 2 23.09 -17.72 -3.82
C PRO A 2 21.91 -16.89 -4.34
N GLY A 3 20.78 -17.54 -4.64
CA GLY A 3 19.54 -16.88 -5.07
C GLY A 3 18.76 -16.34 -3.87
N TYR A 4 17.80 -15.46 -4.15
CA TYR A 4 16.87 -14.95 -3.13
C TYR A 4 15.77 -15.97 -2.86
N ASN A 5 15.27 -15.99 -1.62
CA ASN A 5 14.09 -16.77 -1.28
C ASN A 5 12.84 -16.03 -1.78
N GLU A 6 12.03 -16.72 -2.57
CA GLU A 6 10.77 -16.19 -3.12
C GLU A 6 9.56 -16.59 -2.25
N THR A 7 9.74 -17.51 -1.30
CA THR A 7 8.68 -17.99 -0.40
C THR A 7 8.92 -17.48 1.02
N PHE A 8 7.99 -16.69 1.53
CA PHE A 8 8.04 -16.14 2.88
C PHE A 8 6.95 -16.79 3.73
N GLU A 9 7.34 -17.34 4.87
CA GLU A 9 6.39 -17.83 5.88
C GLU A 9 5.99 -16.65 6.77
N LEU A 10 4.80 -16.10 6.55
CA LEU A 10 4.24 -14.99 7.32
C LEU A 10 2.93 -15.43 7.96
N SER A 11 2.75 -15.15 9.24
CA SER A 11 1.49 -15.37 9.92
C SER A 11 0.47 -14.28 9.53
N VAL A 12 -0.81 -14.52 9.86
CA VAL A 12 -1.86 -13.50 9.67
C VAL A 12 -1.56 -12.23 10.50
N GLU A 13 -1.01 -12.40 11.70
CA GLU A 13 -0.63 -11.28 12.58
C GLU A 13 0.52 -10.46 11.98
N ASP A 14 1.52 -11.13 11.38
CA ASP A 14 2.63 -10.44 10.70
C ASP A 14 2.10 -9.63 9.51
N MET A 15 1.16 -10.20 8.75
CA MET A 15 0.55 -9.53 7.61
C MET A 15 -0.25 -8.29 8.03
N ASP A 16 -1.03 -8.38 9.10
CA ASP A 16 -1.79 -7.24 9.61
C ASP A 16 -0.88 -6.16 10.19
N LEU A 17 0.23 -6.53 10.83
CA LEU A 17 1.26 -5.60 11.29
C LEU A 17 1.89 -4.83 10.11
N ILE A 18 2.28 -5.56 9.05
CA ILE A 18 2.84 -4.97 7.82
C ILE A 18 1.84 -4.01 7.17
N GLU A 19 0.58 -4.43 7.02
CA GLU A 19 -0.46 -3.57 6.44
C GLU A 19 -0.68 -2.30 7.27
N THR A 20 -0.67 -2.41 8.60
CA THR A 20 -0.85 -1.27 9.52
C THR A 20 0.31 -0.28 9.38
N ALA A 21 1.54 -0.76 9.38
CA ALA A 21 2.73 0.07 9.20
C ALA A 21 2.76 0.78 7.84
N LEU A 22 2.37 0.07 6.77
CA LEU A 22 2.27 0.64 5.42
C LEU A 22 1.20 1.73 5.35
N ARG A 23 0.04 1.54 6.00
CA ARG A 23 -1.04 2.54 6.05
C ARG A 23 -0.61 3.79 6.80
N GLN A 24 0.08 3.64 7.93
CA GLN A 24 0.64 4.76 8.70
C GLN A 24 1.67 5.53 7.88
N THR A 25 2.62 4.83 7.27
CA THR A 25 3.64 5.44 6.41
C THR A 25 3.01 6.22 5.26
N LYS A 26 1.97 5.66 4.62
CA LYS A 26 1.22 6.36 3.56
C LYS A 26 0.59 7.65 4.09
N ALA A 27 -0.04 7.61 5.26
CA ALA A 27 -0.68 8.78 5.85
C ALA A 27 0.33 9.88 6.17
N ASP A 28 1.48 9.52 6.76
CA ASP A 28 2.54 10.46 7.11
C ASP A 28 3.16 11.13 5.89
N LEU A 29 3.46 10.35 4.83
CA LEU A 29 4.00 10.88 3.58
C LEU A 29 3.00 11.79 2.87
N SER A 30 1.74 11.38 2.79
CA SER A 30 0.68 12.20 2.20
C SER A 30 0.46 13.52 2.95
N ALA A 31 0.51 13.52 4.28
CA ALA A 31 0.42 14.74 5.07
C ALA A 31 1.59 15.70 4.78
N ARG A 32 2.82 15.17 4.66
CA ARG A 32 4.02 15.97 4.34
C ARG A 32 3.97 16.59 2.94
N THR A 33 3.52 15.84 1.93
CA THR A 33 3.37 16.35 0.57
C THR A 33 2.34 17.47 0.48
N LEU A 34 1.25 17.42 1.27
CA LEU A 34 0.21 18.45 1.30
C LEU A 34 0.67 19.76 1.98
N THR A 35 1.61 19.68 2.92
CA THR A 35 2.12 20.85 3.65
C THR A 35 3.22 21.63 2.92
N ASP A 36 3.73 21.12 1.80
CA ASP A 36 4.82 21.74 1.05
C ASP A 36 4.31 22.27 -0.32
N PRO A 37 3.80 23.51 -0.39
CA PRO A 37 3.12 24.03 -1.59
C PRO A 37 4.07 24.38 -2.75
N VAL A 38 5.37 24.11 -2.64
CA VAL A 38 6.40 24.63 -3.56
C VAL A 38 6.60 23.76 -4.82
N GLN A 39 6.07 22.55 -4.90
CA GLN A 39 6.32 21.66 -6.06
C GLN A 39 5.09 21.44 -6.93
N HIS A 40 4.73 22.49 -7.68
CA HIS A 40 3.83 22.38 -8.82
C HIS A 40 4.47 23.02 -10.06
N ASP A 41 5.69 22.56 -10.40
CA ASP A 41 6.15 22.63 -11.79
C ASP A 41 6.03 21.23 -12.40
N LYS A 42 4.94 21.02 -13.15
CA LYS A 42 4.65 19.78 -13.87
C LYS A 42 5.48 19.74 -15.16
N THR A 43 6.81 19.82 -15.03
CA THR A 43 7.70 19.55 -16.14
C THR A 43 8.16 18.10 -16.02
N ALA A 44 7.80 17.30 -17.01
CA ALA A 44 8.03 15.87 -17.08
C ALA A 44 9.53 15.54 -16.94
N ASP A 45 9.93 14.95 -15.81
CA ASP A 45 10.93 13.87 -15.73
C ASP A 45 11.33 13.46 -14.30
N ALA A 46 10.89 14.18 -13.26
CA ALA A 46 11.11 13.76 -11.87
C ALA A 46 9.82 13.87 -11.06
N LEU A 47 9.09 12.76 -10.93
CA LEU A 47 8.12 12.61 -9.84
C LEU A 47 8.92 12.74 -8.52
N PRO A 48 8.50 13.55 -7.55
CA PRO A 48 9.20 13.62 -6.27
C PRO A 48 9.24 12.21 -5.66
N GLU A 49 10.38 11.79 -5.13
CA GLU A 49 10.59 10.42 -4.58
C GLU A 49 9.48 10.00 -3.59
N ALA A 50 8.88 10.98 -2.90
CA ALA A 50 7.72 10.81 -2.04
C ALA A 50 6.48 10.28 -2.78
N ASP A 51 6.17 10.79 -3.98
CA ASP A 51 5.04 10.36 -4.80
C ASP A 51 5.24 8.95 -5.35
N GLU A 52 6.47 8.63 -5.76
CA GLU A 52 6.81 7.27 -6.18
C GLU A 52 6.66 6.28 -5.01
N THR A 53 7.15 6.64 -3.83
CA THR A 53 7.03 5.83 -2.61
C THR A 53 5.56 5.63 -2.23
N LEU A 54 4.75 6.69 -2.27
CA LEU A 54 3.30 6.61 -2.01
C LEU A 54 2.61 5.64 -2.98
N ARG A 55 2.95 5.71 -4.27
CA ARG A 55 2.42 4.80 -5.29
C ARG A 55 2.81 3.35 -5.02
N ARG A 56 4.08 3.09 -4.71
CA ARG A 56 4.57 1.75 -4.37
C ARG A 56 3.87 1.16 -3.15
N ILE A 57 3.68 1.96 -2.09
CA ILE A 57 2.93 1.55 -0.88
C ILE A 57 1.47 1.24 -1.23
N HIS A 58 0.83 2.09 -2.03
CA HIS A 58 -0.54 1.88 -2.47
C HIS A 58 -0.71 0.57 -3.26
N ASP A 59 0.17 0.32 -4.22
CA ASP A 59 0.14 -0.88 -5.05
C ASP A 59 0.41 -2.15 -4.21
N LEU A 60 1.33 -2.07 -3.25
CA LEU A 60 1.59 -3.18 -2.32
C LEU A 60 0.37 -3.49 -1.45
N LEU A 61 -0.23 -2.47 -0.81
CA LEU A 61 -1.45 -2.64 -0.01
C LEU A 61 -2.60 -3.26 -0.83
N GLY A 62 -2.73 -2.89 -2.10
CA GLY A 62 -3.69 -3.51 -3.02
C GLY A 62 -3.42 -5.00 -3.25
N ARG A 63 -2.16 -5.37 -3.49
CA ARG A 63 -1.77 -6.79 -3.64
C ARG A 63 -2.01 -7.59 -2.38
N LEU A 64 -1.71 -7.05 -1.20
CA LEU A 64 -1.96 -7.71 0.09
C LEU A 64 -3.46 -7.91 0.32
N HIS A 65 -4.26 -6.87 0.06
CA HIS A 65 -5.72 -6.94 0.17
C HIS A 65 -6.31 -8.03 -0.74
N ASN A 66 -5.81 -8.15 -1.98
CA ASN A 66 -6.29 -9.16 -2.94
C ASN A 66 -5.99 -10.61 -2.53
N GLN A 67 -5.08 -10.83 -1.58
CA GLN A 67 -4.81 -12.16 -1.03
C GLN A 67 -5.78 -12.56 0.09
N LYS A 68 -6.57 -11.61 0.65
CA LYS A 68 -7.49 -11.89 1.75
C LYS A 68 -8.73 -12.65 1.26
N VAL A 69 -9.19 -13.60 2.07
CA VAL A 69 -10.45 -14.32 1.84
C VAL A 69 -11.59 -13.50 2.46
N PHE A 70 -12.34 -12.80 1.62
CA PHE A 70 -13.49 -12.01 2.07
C PHE A 70 -14.73 -12.89 2.22
N TYR A 71 -15.43 -12.74 3.35
CA TYR A 71 -16.73 -13.37 3.52
C TYR A 71 -17.70 -12.89 2.44
N ARG A 72 -18.30 -13.83 1.71
CA ARG A 72 -19.42 -13.58 0.80
C ARG A 72 -20.63 -14.41 1.24
N PRO A 73 -21.76 -13.79 1.59
CA PRO A 73 -22.97 -14.54 1.92
C PRO A 73 -23.47 -15.34 0.71
N ARG A 74 -23.81 -16.61 0.92
CA ARG A 74 -24.29 -17.51 -0.15
C ARG A 74 -25.73 -17.25 -0.57
N LYS A 75 -26.50 -16.53 0.25
CA LYS A 75 -27.88 -16.08 -0.01
C LYS A 75 -28.05 -14.68 0.57
N GLY A 76 -28.69 -13.79 -0.19
CA GLY A 76 -28.89 -12.38 0.17
C GLY A 76 -27.97 -11.42 -0.59
N ALA A 77 -28.24 -10.12 -0.48
CA ALA A 77 -27.44 -9.08 -1.11
C ALA A 77 -26.09 -8.91 -0.37
N TYR A 78 -25.00 -8.85 -1.13
CA TYR A 78 -23.69 -8.48 -0.60
C TYR A 78 -23.62 -6.96 -0.43
N ILE A 79 -23.31 -6.49 0.78
CA ILE A 79 -23.01 -5.08 1.07
C ILE A 79 -21.52 -5.02 1.42
N GLY A 80 -20.71 -4.55 0.47
CA GLY A 80 -19.29 -4.27 0.66
C GLY A 80 -19.07 -2.76 0.79
N GLY A 81 -18.21 -2.36 1.73
CA GLY A 81 -17.75 -0.99 1.94
C GLY A 81 -16.26 -0.86 1.64
#